data_AF-A0A958YY74-F1
#
_entry.id   AF-A0A958YY74-F1
#
_cell.length_a   1.000
_cell.length_b   1.000
_cell.length_c   1.000
_cell.angle_alpha   90.00
_cell.angle_beta   90.00
_cell.angle_gamma   90.00
#
_symmetry.space_group_name_H-M   'P 1'
#
loop_
_entity.id
_entity.type
_entity.pdbx_description
1 polymer ?
#
loop_
_entity_poly.entity_id
_entity_poly.type
_entity_poly.pdbx_seq_one_letter_code
_entity_poly.pdbx_strand_id
1 'polypeptide(L)'
;MGSQSVKAITSQKERKKYIYHLLNDVKALEKMVEEDLFEKNIQRVGAEQELCITNNNFRPSFNALKILEKIKDPHFATELALFNLEINLDPVELSGKCFSSIEKQLKALLDKAYTAAESIDDNKILLSGILPTLKKKDLILENMTPFERYKIINDVLKNIRGDDFKLRIRGVDEMILKHDSILFEACNTSFQVHLQIGLDEAVDKYNWAQAIAGPVMSIMTNSPLLFGRELWSETRIALFQQSVDMRNTSYLLREQKPRVSFGNGWIKKSIVELFTDDIARYTPILTGNFDDDSLENLKKGVAPELRALQLHNGTLYKWNRLCYGIGDNNKPHIRIENRYIPSGPSIKDEIANAMFWVGVMQGMPSRYKNIWKLIQFKDARGNFINAARTGIDTYFNWFGEGISARKLARTILLPIAREGLEISGINKTDIDYYLNIIQKRIEKNTCGSKWLIRSNRNLRKSVSNDQANILLTYNMYKNQRADKPIYQWKLAKTDSTLISTKKDKLYKVMTTELFVVNENDLVELVDNIMKWKNIHHLPVVNSSNKITGIITQTTLDSIDVEKAKDDLIVAKDIMVKKVISVSPETIIEDAKNIMLANNIGCLPILEAGELIGIFTKNDLLKIEKE
;
A
#
# COMPACT_ATOMS: atom_id res chain seq x y z
N MET A 1 -0.46 0.07 -20.12
CA MET A 1 0.90 -0.18 -19.57
C MET A 1 2.00 0.60 -20.30
N GLY A 2 3.04 1.03 -19.57
CA GLY A 2 4.22 1.69 -20.15
C GLY A 2 5.10 0.75 -21.00
N SER A 3 5.94 1.34 -21.86
CA SER A 3 6.85 0.60 -22.75
C SER A 3 7.69 -0.43 -21.97
N GLN A 4 7.73 -1.68 -22.45
CA GLN A 4 8.58 -2.72 -21.86
C GLN A 4 10.07 -2.54 -22.23
N SER A 5 10.39 -1.75 -23.26
CA SER A 5 11.75 -1.48 -23.73
C SER A 5 12.29 -0.17 -23.16
N VAL A 6 12.62 -0.18 -21.85
CA VAL A 6 13.25 0.97 -21.17
C VAL A 6 14.73 0.71 -20.89
N LYS A 7 15.53 1.77 -20.96
CA LYS A 7 16.96 1.78 -20.63
C LYS A 7 17.29 2.94 -19.70
N ALA A 8 18.31 2.78 -18.85
CA ALA A 8 18.85 3.90 -18.09
C ALA A 8 19.47 4.93 -19.04
N ILE A 9 19.34 6.22 -18.73
CA ILE A 9 20.08 7.25 -19.45
C ILE A 9 21.51 7.24 -18.91
N THR A 10 22.46 6.73 -19.71
CA THR A 10 23.87 6.59 -19.30
C THR A 10 24.82 7.51 -20.06
N SER A 11 24.42 8.02 -21.23
CA SER A 11 25.24 8.89 -22.06
C SER A 11 24.59 10.25 -22.34
N GLN A 12 25.43 11.25 -22.64
CA GLN A 12 24.96 12.56 -23.07
C GLN A 12 24.18 12.49 -24.41
N LYS A 13 24.56 11.56 -25.30
CA LYS A 13 23.88 11.33 -26.59
C LYS A 13 22.45 10.84 -26.38
N GLU A 14 22.25 9.84 -25.52
CA GLU A 14 20.92 9.34 -25.15
C GLU A 14 20.07 10.44 -24.52
N ARG A 15 20.64 11.21 -23.59
CA ARG A 15 19.95 12.33 -22.95
C ARG A 15 19.49 13.36 -23.97
N LYS A 16 20.35 13.76 -24.90
CA LYS A 16 20.00 14.72 -25.98
C LYS A 16 18.87 14.18 -26.86
N LYS A 17 18.95 12.89 -27.27
CA LYS A 17 17.89 12.25 -28.08
C LYS A 17 16.56 12.22 -27.33
N TYR A 18 16.56 11.77 -26.07
CA TYR A 18 15.35 11.74 -25.25
C TYR A 18 14.70 13.13 -25.10
N ILE A 19 15.51 14.15 -24.77
CA ILE A 19 15.01 15.52 -24.61
C ILE A 19 14.47 16.08 -25.93
N TYR A 20 15.11 15.78 -27.07
CA TYR A 20 14.59 16.17 -28.37
C TYR A 20 13.17 15.62 -28.61
N HIS A 21 12.96 14.31 -28.42
CA HIS A 21 11.63 13.71 -28.59
C HIS A 21 10.63 14.22 -27.54
N LEU A 22 11.05 14.38 -26.28
CA LEU A 22 10.18 14.92 -25.23
C LEU A 22 9.68 16.33 -25.55
N LEU A 23 10.54 17.21 -26.05
CA LEU A 23 10.15 18.56 -26.45
C LEU A 23 9.21 18.55 -27.66
N ASN A 24 9.43 17.66 -28.63
CA ASN A 24 8.54 17.51 -29.78
C ASN A 24 7.18 16.92 -29.39
N ASP A 25 7.14 15.99 -28.42
CA ASP A 25 5.90 15.46 -27.85
C ASP A 25 5.08 16.57 -27.18
N VAL A 26 5.74 17.43 -26.38
CA VAL A 26 5.06 18.56 -25.72
C VAL A 26 4.50 19.54 -26.74
N LYS A 27 5.28 19.91 -27.76
CA LYS A 27 4.80 20.81 -28.84
C LYS A 27 3.64 20.20 -29.63
N ALA A 28 3.70 18.89 -29.90
CA ALA A 28 2.61 18.19 -30.56
C ALA A 28 1.34 18.20 -29.69
N LEU A 29 1.49 17.99 -28.37
CA LEU A 29 0.38 18.09 -27.42
C LEU A 29 -0.22 19.51 -27.38
N GLU A 30 0.60 20.54 -27.30
CA GLU A 30 0.18 21.95 -27.35
C GLU A 30 -0.66 22.23 -28.60
N LYS A 31 -0.15 21.84 -29.76
CA LYS A 31 -0.83 22.01 -31.03
C LYS A 31 -2.16 21.24 -31.09
N MET A 32 -2.19 19.99 -30.61
CA MET A 32 -3.43 19.21 -30.54
C MET A 32 -4.48 19.85 -29.62
N VAL A 33 -4.06 20.53 -28.55
CA VAL A 33 -4.97 21.25 -27.64
C VAL A 33 -5.47 22.54 -28.30
N GLU A 34 -4.60 23.30 -28.96
CA GLU A 34 -4.97 24.54 -29.67
C GLU A 34 -5.90 24.29 -30.86
N GLU A 35 -5.67 23.22 -31.61
CA GLU A 35 -6.47 22.82 -32.78
C GLU A 35 -7.67 21.92 -32.40
N ASP A 36 -7.88 21.64 -31.11
CA ASP A 36 -9.03 20.88 -30.59
C ASP A 36 -9.21 19.50 -31.25
N LEU A 37 -8.09 18.78 -31.40
CA LEU A 37 -8.00 17.50 -32.13
C LEU A 37 -8.45 16.28 -31.32
N PHE A 38 -8.84 16.50 -30.06
CA PHE A 38 -9.22 15.42 -29.14
C PHE A 38 -10.59 14.84 -29.45
N GLU A 39 -10.76 13.56 -29.10
CA GLU A 39 -12.04 12.86 -29.22
C GLU A 39 -13.13 13.56 -28.39
N LYS A 40 -14.32 13.74 -28.98
CA LYS A 40 -15.46 14.44 -28.38
C LYS A 40 -16.68 13.53 -28.27
N ASN A 41 -17.60 13.91 -27.37
CA ASN A 41 -18.91 13.28 -27.18
C ASN A 41 -18.85 11.79 -26.78
N ILE A 42 -17.72 11.34 -26.26
CA ILE A 42 -17.56 9.99 -25.74
C ILE A 42 -16.69 10.04 -24.50
N GLN A 43 -17.15 9.36 -23.46
CA GLN A 43 -16.40 9.14 -22.23
C GLN A 43 -16.39 7.64 -21.98
N ARG A 44 -15.22 7.15 -21.61
CA ARG A 44 -15.00 5.75 -21.23
C ARG A 44 -14.51 5.69 -19.81
N VAL A 45 -14.84 4.59 -19.14
CA VAL A 45 -14.32 4.21 -17.84
C VAL A 45 -13.59 2.89 -17.98
N GLY A 46 -12.41 2.78 -17.37
CA GLY A 46 -11.61 1.56 -17.31
C GLY A 46 -11.09 1.34 -15.89
N ALA A 47 -10.58 0.14 -15.63
CA ALA A 47 -9.98 -0.18 -14.35
C ALA A 47 -8.79 -1.12 -14.47
N GLU A 48 -7.82 -0.98 -13.56
CA GLU A 48 -6.71 -1.90 -13.37
C GLU A 48 -6.82 -2.48 -11.95
N GLN A 49 -6.69 -3.79 -11.82
CA GLN A 49 -6.78 -4.52 -10.56
C GLN A 49 -5.44 -5.16 -10.23
N GLU A 50 -4.79 -4.70 -9.17
CA GLU A 50 -3.64 -5.39 -8.59
C GLU A 50 -4.11 -6.36 -7.49
N LEU A 51 -3.50 -7.54 -7.44
CA LEU A 51 -3.87 -8.60 -6.51
C LEU A 51 -2.64 -9.25 -5.87
N CYS A 52 -2.85 -9.90 -4.74
CA CYS A 52 -1.83 -10.64 -4.00
C CYS A 52 -2.01 -12.14 -4.20
N ILE A 53 -0.91 -12.89 -4.21
CA ILE A 53 -0.90 -14.35 -4.27
C ILE A 53 -0.43 -14.91 -2.93
N THR A 54 -1.17 -15.86 -2.38
CA THR A 54 -0.77 -16.58 -1.17
C THR A 54 -0.76 -18.09 -1.37
N ASN A 55 0.08 -18.80 -0.63
CA ASN A 55 0.03 -20.26 -0.58
C ASN A 55 -1.11 -20.77 0.33
N ASN A 56 -1.20 -22.10 0.52
CA ASN A 56 -2.24 -22.74 1.35
C ASN A 56 -2.24 -22.30 2.82
N ASN A 57 -1.11 -21.78 3.30
CA ASN A 57 -0.96 -21.26 4.65
C ASN A 57 -1.22 -19.75 4.71
N PHE A 58 -1.82 -19.16 3.66
CA PHE A 58 -2.13 -17.74 3.52
C PHE A 58 -0.91 -16.81 3.66
N ARG A 59 0.29 -17.33 3.38
CA ARG A 59 1.53 -16.56 3.29
C ARG A 59 1.82 -16.16 1.85
N PRO A 60 2.59 -15.10 1.59
CA PRO A 60 2.98 -14.73 0.24
C PRO A 60 3.50 -15.93 -0.55
N SER A 61 3.07 -16.03 -1.81
CA SER A 61 3.55 -17.02 -2.76
C SER A 61 4.21 -16.33 -3.93
N PHE A 62 5.35 -16.87 -4.37
CA PHE A 62 6.19 -16.29 -5.41
C PHE A 62 5.98 -16.97 -6.78
N ASN A 63 4.80 -17.58 -6.99
CA ASN A 63 4.46 -18.35 -8.19
C ASN A 63 3.80 -17.49 -9.30
N ALA A 64 3.88 -16.15 -9.26
CA ALA A 64 3.23 -15.25 -10.24
C ALA A 64 3.44 -15.68 -11.70
N LEU A 65 4.68 -15.96 -12.10
CA LEU A 65 5.00 -16.33 -13.49
C LEU A 65 4.36 -17.67 -13.91
N LYS A 66 4.37 -18.67 -13.02
CA LYS A 66 3.72 -19.97 -13.28
C LYS A 66 2.21 -19.80 -13.43
N ILE A 67 1.62 -18.95 -12.59
CA ILE A 67 0.18 -18.65 -12.65
C ILE A 67 -0.16 -17.95 -13.97
N LEU A 68 0.63 -16.95 -14.39
CA LEU A 68 0.45 -16.28 -15.68
C LEU A 68 0.56 -17.23 -16.87
N GLU A 69 1.56 -18.11 -16.86
CA GLU A 69 1.76 -19.12 -17.90
C GLU A 69 0.54 -20.06 -18.03
N LYS A 70 -0.16 -20.31 -16.92
CA LYS A 70 -1.38 -21.12 -16.90
C LYS A 70 -2.63 -20.35 -17.36
N ILE A 71 -2.74 -19.06 -17.01
CA ILE A 71 -3.88 -18.21 -17.36
C ILE A 71 -3.93 -17.93 -18.87
N LYS A 72 -2.78 -17.61 -19.50
CA LYS A 72 -2.64 -17.30 -20.93
C LYS A 72 -3.68 -16.30 -21.46
N ASP A 73 -3.86 -15.19 -20.75
CA ASP A 73 -4.82 -14.14 -21.10
C ASP A 73 -4.11 -12.78 -21.10
N PRO A 74 -4.21 -11.98 -22.18
CA PRO A 74 -3.50 -10.69 -22.30
C PRO A 74 -3.96 -9.62 -21.31
N HIS A 75 -5.10 -9.79 -20.63
CA HIS A 75 -5.52 -8.87 -19.57
C HIS A 75 -4.58 -8.95 -18.35
N PHE A 76 -3.81 -10.03 -18.20
CA PHE A 76 -2.94 -10.22 -17.05
C PHE A 76 -1.51 -9.75 -17.31
N ALA A 77 -0.95 -9.04 -16.33
CA ALA A 77 0.41 -8.56 -16.35
C ALA A 77 1.15 -8.90 -15.04
N THR A 78 2.48 -8.89 -15.12
CA THR A 78 3.32 -8.99 -13.93
C THR A 78 3.41 -7.66 -13.21
N GLU A 79 3.50 -7.71 -11.89
CA GLU A 79 3.90 -6.57 -11.06
C GLU A 79 5.39 -6.59 -10.69
N LEU A 80 5.85 -5.62 -9.90
CA LEU A 80 7.23 -5.52 -9.43
C LEU A 80 7.71 -6.78 -8.68
N ALA A 81 6.82 -7.44 -7.91
CA ALA A 81 7.14 -8.64 -7.15
C ALA A 81 6.41 -9.90 -7.64
N LEU A 82 7.03 -11.05 -7.40
CA LEU A 82 6.51 -12.38 -7.76
C LEU A 82 5.28 -12.83 -6.94
N PHE A 83 4.88 -12.04 -5.94
CA PHE A 83 3.67 -12.27 -5.14
C PHE A 83 2.50 -11.37 -5.53
N ASN A 84 2.63 -10.62 -6.63
CA ASN A 84 1.56 -9.80 -7.17
C ASN A 84 1.34 -10.07 -8.67
N LEU A 85 0.11 -9.79 -9.10
CA LEU A 85 -0.28 -9.71 -10.51
C LEU A 85 -1.18 -8.50 -10.69
N GLU A 86 -1.33 -8.08 -11.94
CA GLU A 86 -2.26 -7.03 -12.37
C GLU A 86 -3.22 -7.60 -13.41
N ILE A 87 -4.47 -7.16 -13.36
CA ILE A 87 -5.50 -7.37 -14.38
C ILE A 87 -5.87 -6.00 -14.95
N ASN A 88 -5.69 -5.82 -16.25
CA ASN A 88 -6.15 -4.64 -16.99
C ASN A 88 -7.54 -4.94 -17.54
N LEU A 89 -8.58 -4.20 -17.18
CA LEU A 89 -9.93 -4.38 -17.71
C LEU A 89 -10.14 -3.57 -18.99
N ASP A 90 -11.02 -4.04 -19.84
CA ASP A 90 -11.36 -3.31 -21.06
C ASP A 90 -12.09 -2.00 -20.71
N PRO A 91 -11.74 -0.88 -21.37
CA PRO A 91 -12.50 0.34 -21.22
C PRO A 91 -13.89 0.17 -21.82
N VAL A 92 -14.91 0.62 -21.09
CA VAL A 92 -16.30 0.63 -21.54
C VAL A 92 -16.81 2.06 -21.62
N GLU A 93 -17.76 2.31 -22.51
CA GLU A 93 -18.45 3.60 -22.55
C GLU A 93 -19.13 3.89 -21.20
N LEU A 94 -19.04 5.13 -20.73
CA LEU A 94 -19.65 5.57 -19.48
C LEU A 94 -21.14 5.86 -19.69
N SER A 95 -21.92 4.80 -19.85
CA SER A 95 -23.37 4.86 -20.01
C SER A 95 -24.02 3.51 -19.63
N GLY A 96 -25.34 3.51 -19.39
CA GLY A 96 -26.10 2.28 -19.19
C GLY A 96 -25.59 1.43 -18.01
N LYS A 97 -25.29 0.15 -18.26
CA LYS A 97 -24.88 -0.83 -17.24
C LYS A 97 -23.36 -1.02 -17.17
N CYS A 98 -22.57 -0.01 -17.49
CA CYS A 98 -21.12 -0.12 -17.60
C CYS A 98 -20.46 -0.66 -16.31
N PHE A 99 -20.91 -0.26 -15.12
CA PHE A 99 -20.36 -0.76 -13.85
C PHE A 99 -20.70 -2.23 -13.58
N SER A 100 -21.91 -2.68 -13.87
CA SER A 100 -22.25 -4.12 -13.83
C SER A 100 -21.43 -4.93 -14.85
N SER A 101 -21.15 -4.37 -16.03
CA SER A 101 -20.29 -4.99 -17.03
C SER A 101 -18.84 -5.12 -16.55
N ILE A 102 -18.29 -4.07 -15.94
CA ILE A 102 -16.96 -4.09 -15.30
C ILE A 102 -16.92 -5.13 -14.18
N GLU A 103 -17.94 -5.18 -13.31
CA GLU A 103 -18.04 -6.22 -12.27
C GLU A 103 -18.00 -7.62 -12.86
N LYS A 104 -18.78 -7.86 -13.91
CA LYS A 104 -18.85 -9.16 -14.58
C LYS A 104 -17.51 -9.55 -15.22
N GLN A 105 -16.83 -8.61 -15.88
CA GLN A 105 -15.51 -8.85 -16.45
C GLN A 105 -14.48 -9.15 -15.36
N LEU A 106 -14.44 -8.34 -14.30
CA LEU A 106 -13.54 -8.55 -13.16
C LEU A 106 -13.73 -9.93 -12.54
N LYS A 107 -14.99 -10.35 -12.30
CA LYS A 107 -15.32 -11.68 -11.80
C LYS A 107 -14.81 -12.79 -12.71
N ALA A 108 -15.08 -12.69 -14.01
CA ALA A 108 -14.65 -13.70 -14.97
C ALA A 108 -13.11 -13.83 -15.03
N LEU A 109 -12.39 -12.71 -14.98
CA LEU A 109 -10.93 -12.71 -14.96
C LEU A 109 -10.41 -13.29 -13.63
N LEU A 110 -10.95 -12.87 -12.49
CA LEU A 110 -10.59 -13.43 -11.20
C LEU A 110 -10.88 -14.94 -11.10
N ASP A 111 -11.96 -15.44 -11.70
CA ASP A 111 -12.25 -16.88 -11.75
C ASP A 111 -11.19 -17.67 -12.53
N LYS A 112 -10.63 -17.09 -13.61
CA LYS A 112 -9.46 -17.66 -14.30
C LYS A 112 -8.24 -17.67 -13.39
N ALA A 113 -8.00 -16.58 -12.67
CA ALA A 113 -6.88 -16.46 -11.74
C ALA A 113 -6.99 -17.43 -10.57
N TYR A 114 -8.18 -17.59 -9.97
CA TYR A 114 -8.46 -18.57 -8.92
C TYR A 114 -8.18 -19.98 -9.41
N THR A 115 -8.74 -20.36 -10.56
CA THR A 115 -8.56 -21.70 -11.15
C THR A 115 -7.09 -22.00 -11.42
N ALA A 116 -6.35 -21.04 -12.02
CA ALA A 116 -4.93 -21.20 -12.31
C ALA A 116 -4.10 -21.31 -11.03
N ALA A 117 -4.33 -20.43 -10.06
CA ALA A 117 -3.62 -20.44 -8.78
C ALA A 117 -3.88 -21.72 -7.98
N GLU A 118 -5.13 -22.18 -7.86
CA GLU A 118 -5.47 -23.42 -7.16
C GLU A 118 -4.83 -24.65 -7.82
N SER A 119 -4.65 -24.64 -9.14
CA SER A 119 -3.96 -25.73 -9.85
C SER A 119 -2.44 -25.78 -9.60
N ILE A 120 -1.84 -24.71 -9.07
CA ILE A 120 -0.41 -24.59 -8.80
C ILE A 120 -0.24 -24.54 -7.29
N ASP A 121 0.16 -25.65 -6.68
CA ASP A 121 0.41 -25.74 -5.23
C ASP A 121 -0.74 -25.21 -4.35
N ASP A 122 -1.98 -25.24 -4.86
CA ASP A 122 -3.21 -24.75 -4.22
C ASP A 122 -3.16 -23.26 -3.79
N ASN A 123 -2.40 -22.44 -4.53
CA ASN A 123 -2.31 -21.00 -4.29
C ASN A 123 -3.67 -20.28 -4.33
N LYS A 124 -3.80 -19.23 -3.53
CA LYS A 124 -4.98 -18.36 -3.42
C LYS A 124 -4.67 -16.99 -3.97
N ILE A 125 -5.67 -16.39 -4.60
CA ILE A 125 -5.67 -14.98 -5.01
C ILE A 125 -6.44 -14.18 -3.96
N LEU A 126 -5.92 -13.01 -3.60
CA LEU A 126 -6.49 -12.13 -2.58
C LEU A 126 -6.46 -10.67 -3.00
N LEU A 127 -7.56 -9.96 -2.78
CA LEU A 127 -7.68 -8.52 -2.99
C LEU A 127 -7.37 -7.78 -1.68
N SER A 128 -6.25 -7.08 -1.59
CA SER A 128 -5.88 -6.35 -0.37
C SER A 128 -4.81 -5.31 -0.62
N GLY A 129 -5.07 -4.06 -0.25
CA GLY A 129 -4.12 -2.96 -0.44
C GLY A 129 -2.72 -3.24 0.12
N ILE A 130 -2.62 -3.88 1.29
CA ILE A 130 -1.36 -4.50 1.76
C ILE A 130 -1.71 -5.90 2.28
N LEU A 131 -0.96 -6.91 1.88
CA LEU A 131 -1.16 -8.29 2.36
C LEU A 131 -0.76 -8.39 3.85
N PRO A 132 -1.67 -8.75 4.79
CA PRO A 132 -1.35 -8.76 6.22
C PRO A 132 -0.23 -9.72 6.62
N THR A 133 -0.05 -10.80 5.87
CA THR A 133 0.96 -11.85 6.13
C THR A 133 2.32 -11.58 5.52
N LEU A 134 2.48 -10.48 4.78
CA LEU A 134 3.77 -10.07 4.22
C LEU A 134 4.75 -9.71 5.35
N LYS A 135 6.04 -10.03 5.14
CA LYS A 135 7.13 -9.75 6.06
C LYS A 135 8.30 -9.11 5.33
N LYS A 136 9.19 -8.46 6.10
CA LYS A 136 10.44 -7.89 5.57
C LYS A 136 11.27 -8.90 4.77
N LYS A 137 11.34 -10.16 5.22
CA LYS A 137 12.10 -11.21 4.54
C LYS A 137 11.53 -11.63 3.17
N ASP A 138 10.29 -11.27 2.89
CA ASP A 138 9.67 -11.54 1.59
C ASP A 138 10.08 -10.47 0.56
N LEU A 139 10.65 -9.34 1.00
CA LEU A 139 11.06 -8.20 0.18
C LEU A 139 12.57 -8.24 -0.13
N ILE A 140 13.01 -9.35 -0.69
CA ILE A 140 14.39 -9.58 -1.17
C ILE A 140 14.42 -9.61 -2.71
N LEU A 141 15.56 -9.28 -3.32
CA LEU A 141 15.68 -9.14 -4.78
C LEU A 141 15.33 -10.41 -5.54
N GLU A 142 15.53 -11.59 -4.94
CA GLU A 142 15.16 -12.90 -5.49
C GLU A 142 13.65 -13.02 -5.73
N ASN A 143 12.84 -12.25 -4.99
CA ASN A 143 11.39 -12.23 -5.12
C ASN A 143 10.89 -11.12 -6.06
N MET A 144 11.78 -10.34 -6.67
CA MET A 144 11.44 -9.37 -7.71
C MET A 144 11.14 -10.10 -9.02
N THR A 145 10.17 -9.61 -9.78
CA THR A 145 9.91 -10.14 -11.12
C THR A 145 11.16 -9.98 -12.00
N PRO A 146 11.66 -11.05 -12.66
CA PRO A 146 12.94 -11.07 -13.35
C PRO A 146 12.89 -10.38 -14.73
N PHE A 147 12.35 -9.16 -14.78
CA PHE A 147 12.35 -8.32 -15.98
C PHE A 147 13.36 -7.18 -15.86
N GLU A 148 14.10 -6.96 -16.94
CA GLU A 148 15.21 -5.98 -17.01
C GLU A 148 14.77 -4.58 -16.58
N ARG A 149 13.54 -4.18 -16.94
CA ARG A 149 12.98 -2.87 -16.57
C ARG A 149 13.00 -2.60 -15.06
N TYR A 150 12.67 -3.59 -14.24
CA TYR A 150 12.55 -3.41 -12.79
C TYR A 150 13.93 -3.29 -12.14
N LYS A 151 14.87 -4.09 -12.60
CA LYS A 151 16.27 -4.01 -12.20
C LYS A 151 16.87 -2.65 -12.56
N ILE A 152 16.65 -2.18 -13.78
CA ILE A 152 17.11 -0.86 -14.24
C ILE A 152 16.54 0.25 -13.35
N ILE A 153 15.23 0.24 -13.07
CA ILE A 153 14.62 1.27 -12.23
C ILE A 153 15.19 1.24 -10.81
N ASN A 154 15.33 0.05 -10.22
CA ASN A 154 15.94 -0.12 -8.91
C ASN A 154 17.36 0.48 -8.86
N ASP A 155 18.20 0.11 -9.83
CA ASP A 155 19.60 0.54 -9.87
C ASP A 155 19.71 2.05 -10.09
N VAL A 156 18.90 2.62 -10.98
CA VAL A 156 18.87 4.06 -11.24
C VAL A 156 18.43 4.85 -9.99
N LEU A 157 17.35 4.43 -9.33
CA LEU A 157 16.84 5.13 -8.14
C LEU A 157 17.81 5.02 -6.96
N LYS A 158 18.40 3.83 -6.74
CA LYS A 158 19.41 3.61 -5.69
C LYS A 158 20.67 4.43 -5.94
N ASN A 159 21.15 4.49 -7.18
CA ASN A 159 22.32 5.29 -7.55
C ASN A 159 22.09 6.79 -7.38
N ILE A 160 20.91 7.30 -7.77
CA ILE A 160 20.56 8.73 -7.57
C ILE A 160 20.50 9.07 -6.09
N ARG A 161 19.97 8.16 -5.27
CA ARG A 161 19.90 8.34 -3.82
C ARG A 161 21.29 8.26 -3.18
N GLY A 162 22.11 7.27 -3.53
CA GLY A 162 23.43 7.06 -2.95
C GLY A 162 23.43 6.67 -1.46
N ASP A 163 22.30 6.22 -0.91
CA ASP A 163 22.13 5.69 0.45
C ASP A 163 20.94 4.71 0.44
N ASP A 164 20.80 3.90 1.50
CA ASP A 164 19.63 3.08 1.71
C ASP A 164 18.36 3.94 1.88
N PHE A 165 17.23 3.38 1.47
CA PHE A 165 15.91 3.93 1.72
C PHE A 165 15.58 3.84 3.21
N LYS A 166 14.93 4.88 3.73
CA LYS A 166 14.54 5.00 5.13
C LYS A 166 13.04 5.18 5.18
N LEU A 167 12.34 4.24 5.81
CA LEU A 167 10.91 4.34 6.08
C LEU A 167 10.71 4.70 7.54
N ARG A 168 9.88 5.72 7.78
CA ARG A 168 9.34 6.08 9.09
C ARG A 168 7.85 6.32 8.94
N ILE A 169 7.06 5.39 9.45
CA ILE A 169 5.60 5.47 9.45
C ILE A 169 5.11 5.36 10.88
N ARG A 170 4.34 6.37 11.31
CA ARG A 170 3.78 6.47 12.66
C ARG A 170 2.26 6.37 12.59
N GLY A 171 1.71 5.26 13.11
CA GLY A 171 0.29 5.06 13.37
C GLY A 171 0.05 4.83 14.86
N VAL A 172 -0.74 3.80 15.19
CA VAL A 172 -0.86 3.32 16.58
C VAL A 172 0.45 2.68 17.02
N ASP A 173 1.03 1.86 16.14
CA ASP A 173 2.41 1.42 16.22
C ASP A 173 3.33 2.39 15.44
N GLU A 174 4.63 2.34 15.73
CA GLU A 174 5.66 3.00 14.91
C GLU A 174 6.49 1.95 14.17
N MET A 175 6.89 2.29 12.95
CA MET A 175 7.81 1.50 12.15
C MET A 175 8.91 2.40 11.60
N ILE A 176 10.15 2.08 11.96
CA ILE A 176 11.36 2.68 11.41
C ILE A 176 12.18 1.55 10.81
N LEU A 177 12.49 1.63 9.52
CA LEU A 177 13.32 0.61 8.87
C LEU A 177 14.20 1.20 7.77
N LYS A 178 15.32 0.53 7.53
CA LYS A 178 16.17 0.74 6.37
C LYS A 178 16.04 -0.42 5.40
N HIS A 179 16.06 -0.12 4.11
CA HIS A 179 16.06 -1.11 3.03
C HIS A 179 16.83 -0.58 1.82
N ASP A 180 17.27 -1.48 0.97
CA ASP A 180 18.25 -1.19 -0.09
C ASP A 180 17.66 -1.40 -1.50
N SER A 181 16.35 -1.64 -1.59
CA SER A 181 15.62 -1.97 -2.82
C SER A 181 14.27 -1.27 -2.89
N ILE A 182 13.84 -0.91 -4.11
CA ILE A 182 12.51 -0.33 -4.35
C ILE A 182 11.35 -1.33 -4.13
N LEU A 183 11.66 -2.61 -3.93
CA LEU A 183 10.68 -3.70 -3.80
C LEU A 183 9.65 -3.50 -2.68
N PHE A 184 9.92 -2.63 -1.70
CA PHE A 184 8.94 -2.21 -0.68
C PHE A 184 7.70 -1.54 -1.29
N GLU A 185 7.80 -1.00 -2.50
CA GLU A 185 6.67 -0.51 -3.27
C GLU A 185 5.69 -1.62 -3.65
N ALA A 186 6.17 -2.85 -3.89
CA ALA A 186 5.32 -3.99 -4.23
C ALA A 186 4.42 -4.47 -3.07
N CYS A 187 4.61 -3.95 -1.86
CA CYS A 187 3.64 -4.17 -0.79
C CYS A 187 2.27 -3.57 -1.10
N ASN A 188 2.22 -2.56 -1.99
CA ASN A 188 1.04 -1.80 -2.30
C ASN A 188 0.30 -2.46 -3.47
N THR A 189 -0.99 -2.73 -3.29
CA THR A 189 -1.89 -3.03 -4.41
C THR A 189 -3.06 -2.05 -4.46
N SER A 190 -3.60 -1.81 -5.64
CA SER A 190 -4.61 -0.80 -5.94
C SER A 190 -5.68 -1.32 -6.89
N PHE A 191 -6.83 -0.64 -6.86
CA PHE A 191 -7.87 -0.76 -7.88
C PHE A 191 -7.92 0.57 -8.62
N GLN A 192 -7.09 0.72 -9.64
CA GLN A 192 -6.92 2.00 -10.32
C GLN A 192 -8.10 2.24 -11.27
N VAL A 193 -8.70 3.43 -11.22
CA VAL A 193 -9.88 3.75 -12.05
C VAL A 193 -9.52 4.85 -13.03
N HIS A 194 -9.80 4.62 -14.30
CA HIS A 194 -9.54 5.57 -15.38
C HIS A 194 -10.84 6.18 -15.85
N LEU A 195 -10.89 7.50 -15.94
CA LEU A 195 -12.03 8.24 -16.47
C LEU A 195 -11.56 9.15 -17.60
N GLN A 196 -12.02 8.90 -18.82
CA GLN A 196 -11.85 9.82 -19.94
C GLN A 196 -12.67 11.09 -19.69
N ILE A 197 -12.07 12.25 -19.93
CA ILE A 197 -12.69 13.57 -19.70
C ILE A 197 -12.67 14.40 -20.98
N GLY A 198 -13.61 15.34 -21.10
CA GLY A 198 -13.59 16.34 -22.18
C GLY A 198 -12.41 17.30 -22.02
N LEU A 199 -11.83 17.76 -23.15
CA LEU A 199 -10.73 18.73 -23.13
C LEU A 199 -11.15 20.09 -22.54
N ASP A 200 -12.40 20.49 -22.79
CA ASP A 200 -13.01 21.74 -22.35
C ASP A 200 -13.17 21.84 -20.83
N GLU A 201 -13.40 20.70 -20.17
CA GLU A 201 -13.55 20.60 -18.71
C GLU A 201 -12.30 20.05 -18.01
N ALA A 202 -11.23 19.77 -18.76
CA ALA A 202 -10.10 18.98 -18.26
C ALA A 202 -9.41 19.59 -17.04
N VAL A 203 -9.21 20.91 -17.05
CA VAL A 203 -8.59 21.64 -15.94
C VAL A 203 -9.47 21.59 -14.69
N ASP A 204 -10.77 21.84 -14.83
CA ASP A 204 -11.71 21.81 -13.71
C ASP A 204 -11.85 20.39 -13.15
N LYS A 205 -12.03 19.38 -14.00
CA LYS A 205 -12.14 17.97 -13.57
C LYS A 205 -10.85 17.46 -12.92
N TYR A 206 -9.67 17.79 -13.44
CA TYR A 206 -8.41 17.39 -12.82
C TYR A 206 -8.24 18.01 -11.43
N ASN A 207 -8.50 19.31 -11.29
CA ASN A 207 -8.42 19.97 -9.99
C ASN A 207 -9.51 19.45 -9.03
N TRP A 208 -10.71 19.15 -9.53
CA TRP A 208 -11.77 18.53 -8.74
C TRP A 208 -11.36 17.15 -8.22
N ALA A 209 -10.75 16.31 -9.07
CA ALA A 209 -10.22 15.01 -8.68
C ALA A 209 -9.21 15.11 -7.51
N GLN A 210 -8.38 16.16 -7.51
CA GLN A 210 -7.46 16.43 -6.41
C GLN A 210 -8.21 16.87 -5.14
N ALA A 211 -9.17 17.79 -5.25
CA ALA A 211 -9.93 18.28 -4.10
C ALA A 211 -10.72 17.19 -3.38
N ILE A 212 -11.32 16.26 -4.13
CA ILE A 212 -12.13 15.17 -3.57
C ILE A 212 -11.29 13.97 -3.12
N ALA A 213 -9.99 13.91 -3.44
CA ALA A 213 -9.17 12.72 -3.20
C ALA A 213 -9.18 12.26 -1.74
N GLY A 214 -8.98 13.20 -0.79
CA GLY A 214 -9.05 12.90 0.64
C GLY A 214 -10.44 12.43 1.08
N PRO A 215 -11.49 13.24 0.85
CA PRO A 215 -12.87 12.85 1.16
C PRO A 215 -13.30 11.50 0.60
N VAL A 216 -13.00 11.22 -0.67
CA VAL A 216 -13.33 9.95 -1.33
C VAL A 216 -12.52 8.80 -0.74
N MET A 217 -11.20 8.93 -0.62
CA MET A 217 -10.34 7.87 -0.05
C MET A 217 -10.77 7.48 1.37
N SER A 218 -11.21 8.45 2.19
CA SER A 218 -11.54 8.22 3.59
C SER A 218 -12.59 7.12 3.83
N ILE A 219 -13.54 6.95 2.91
CA ILE A 219 -14.62 5.94 3.04
C ILE A 219 -14.27 4.57 2.41
N MET A 220 -13.07 4.45 1.81
CA MET A 220 -12.63 3.26 1.07
C MET A 220 -11.24 2.75 1.47
N THR A 221 -10.64 3.26 2.53
CA THR A 221 -9.33 2.79 3.02
C THR A 221 -9.31 1.28 3.33
N ASN A 222 -8.20 0.59 3.03
CA ASN A 222 -8.05 -0.87 3.15
C ASN A 222 -6.61 -1.37 3.44
N SER A 223 -5.70 -0.52 3.92
CA SER A 223 -4.30 -0.93 4.19
C SER A 223 -3.73 -0.49 5.55
N PRO A 224 -4.34 -0.88 6.68
CA PRO A 224 -3.90 -0.46 8.01
C PRO A 224 -2.71 -1.22 8.59
N LEU A 225 -2.37 -2.38 8.03
CA LEU A 225 -1.36 -3.28 8.57
C LEU A 225 -0.17 -3.41 7.62
N LEU A 226 1.04 -3.31 8.16
CA LEU A 226 2.29 -3.60 7.44
C LEU A 226 3.23 -4.37 8.37
N PHE A 227 3.65 -5.56 7.96
CA PHE A 227 4.44 -6.49 8.78
C PHE A 227 3.80 -6.76 10.17
N GLY A 228 2.48 -6.79 10.22
CA GLY A 228 1.71 -6.97 11.46
C GLY A 228 1.66 -5.76 12.40
N ARG A 229 2.14 -4.58 11.98
CA ARG A 229 2.04 -3.32 12.74
C ARG A 229 0.84 -2.50 12.27
N GLU A 230 0.10 -1.93 13.21
CA GLU A 230 -1.03 -1.04 12.96
C GLU A 230 -0.57 0.40 12.70
N LEU A 231 -0.58 0.80 11.43
CA LEU A 231 -0.05 2.08 10.95
C LEU A 231 -1.17 3.05 10.55
N TRP A 232 -1.15 3.60 9.33
CA TRP A 232 -2.17 4.53 8.83
C TRP A 232 -3.35 3.75 8.27
N SER A 233 -4.57 4.29 8.31
CA SER A 233 -5.75 3.64 7.71
C SER A 233 -5.51 3.24 6.23
N GLU A 234 -4.73 4.05 5.53
CA GLU A 234 -4.19 3.78 4.19
C GLU A 234 -2.66 3.92 4.19
N THR A 235 -1.96 2.91 4.72
CA THR A 235 -0.50 2.91 4.85
C THR A 235 0.21 2.97 3.50
N ARG A 236 -0.42 2.50 2.42
CA ARG A 236 0.15 2.56 1.07
C ARG A 236 0.63 3.95 0.68
N ILE A 237 -0.09 5.00 1.10
CA ILE A 237 0.26 6.38 0.78
C ILE A 237 1.65 6.75 1.33
N ALA A 238 1.89 6.46 2.61
CA ALA A 238 3.17 6.74 3.25
C ALA A 238 4.27 5.78 2.77
N LEU A 239 3.93 4.49 2.60
CA LEU A 239 4.87 3.46 2.19
C LEU A 239 5.44 3.77 0.80
N PHE A 240 4.58 3.98 -0.19
CA PHE A 240 5.03 4.26 -1.55
C PHE A 240 5.83 5.56 -1.60
N GLN A 241 5.35 6.62 -0.92
CA GLN A 241 6.05 7.90 -0.94
C GLN A 241 7.50 7.81 -0.43
N GLN A 242 7.75 6.95 0.56
CA GLN A 242 9.06 6.82 1.19
C GLN A 242 9.92 5.71 0.57
N SER A 243 9.33 4.68 -0.05
CA SER A 243 10.06 3.52 -0.62
C SER A 243 10.80 3.84 -1.92
N VAL A 244 10.37 4.85 -2.67
CA VAL A 244 11.03 5.30 -3.91
C VAL A 244 11.53 6.75 -3.82
N ASP A 245 11.68 7.26 -2.60
CA ASP A 245 12.20 8.61 -2.39
C ASP A 245 13.68 8.66 -2.76
N MET A 246 14.05 9.49 -3.74
CA MET A 246 15.45 9.60 -4.18
C MET A 246 16.27 10.56 -3.31
N ARG A 247 15.67 11.20 -2.30
CA ARG A 247 16.35 12.22 -1.48
C ARG A 247 17.16 11.54 -0.37
N ASN A 248 18.46 11.82 -0.30
CA ASN A 248 19.38 11.14 0.64
C ASN A 248 19.57 11.90 1.96
N THR A 249 19.61 13.23 1.95
CA THR A 249 19.68 14.12 3.12
C THR A 249 19.34 15.57 2.76
N SER A 250 19.05 16.34 3.80
CA SER A 250 18.55 17.72 3.82
C SER A 250 19.53 18.78 3.30
N TYR A 251 19.54 19.05 2.00
CA TYR A 251 19.64 20.45 1.61
C TYR A 251 18.27 21.07 1.91
N LEU A 252 18.04 21.45 3.18
CA LEU A 252 16.76 21.97 3.68
C LEU A 252 16.24 23.14 2.81
N LEU A 253 17.16 23.87 2.17
CA LEU A 253 16.89 24.94 1.21
C LEU A 253 16.45 24.46 -0.18
N ARG A 254 16.90 23.27 -0.62
CA ARG A 254 16.55 22.71 -1.93
C ARG A 254 15.29 21.86 -1.79
N GLU A 255 14.14 22.46 -2.08
CA GLU A 255 12.82 21.80 -2.02
C GLU A 255 12.58 20.76 -3.14
N GLN A 256 13.51 19.82 -3.34
CA GLN A 256 13.32 18.74 -4.30
C GLN A 256 12.06 17.92 -3.93
N LYS A 257 11.16 17.79 -4.90
CA LYS A 257 9.90 17.07 -4.71
C LYS A 257 10.08 15.58 -4.95
N PRO A 258 9.42 14.70 -4.18
CA PRO A 258 9.39 13.27 -4.46
C PRO A 258 8.64 12.98 -5.76
N ARG A 259 8.96 11.85 -6.41
CA ARG A 259 8.28 11.38 -7.62
C ARG A 259 6.89 10.82 -7.34
N VAL A 260 6.69 10.26 -6.15
CA VAL A 260 5.35 9.94 -5.61
C VAL A 260 4.80 11.20 -4.97
N SER A 261 3.68 11.71 -5.46
CA SER A 261 3.15 12.98 -4.96
C SER A 261 1.65 13.14 -5.14
N PHE A 262 1.09 14.06 -4.35
CA PHE A 262 -0.25 14.60 -4.55
C PHE A 262 -0.32 15.63 -5.69
N GLY A 263 0.81 16.09 -6.22
CA GLY A 263 0.91 17.25 -7.10
C GLY A 263 1.40 18.50 -6.38
N ASN A 264 1.73 19.57 -7.12
CA ASN A 264 2.43 20.74 -6.61
C ASN A 264 1.56 22.01 -6.47
N GLY A 265 0.43 22.06 -7.17
CA GLY A 265 -0.47 23.20 -7.19
C GLY A 265 -1.69 22.91 -8.06
N TRP A 266 -2.62 23.86 -8.09
CA TRP A 266 -3.75 23.83 -9.02
C TRP A 266 -3.30 24.16 -10.44
N ILE A 267 -3.86 23.46 -11.42
CA ILE A 267 -3.75 23.84 -12.84
C ILE A 267 -4.69 25.03 -13.07
N LYS A 268 -4.29 26.03 -13.86
CA LYS A 268 -5.11 27.24 -14.05
C LYS A 268 -5.48 27.52 -15.49
N LYS A 269 -4.60 27.19 -16.44
CA LYS A 269 -4.76 27.60 -17.84
C LYS A 269 -5.04 26.44 -18.78
N SER A 270 -4.20 25.42 -18.73
CA SER A 270 -4.22 24.29 -19.66
C SER A 270 -3.66 23.06 -18.99
N ILE A 271 -4.10 21.88 -19.41
CA ILE A 271 -3.51 20.61 -18.98
C ILE A 271 -2.02 20.47 -19.36
N VAL A 272 -1.56 21.20 -20.37
CA VAL A 272 -0.13 21.25 -20.76
C VAL A 272 0.73 21.79 -19.62
N GLU A 273 0.19 22.68 -18.78
CA GLU A 273 0.84 23.21 -17.57
C GLU A 273 1.30 22.06 -16.65
N LEU A 274 0.52 20.99 -16.54
CA LEU A 274 0.85 19.84 -15.70
C LEU A 274 2.11 19.12 -16.18
N PHE A 275 2.16 18.83 -17.49
CA PHE A 275 3.28 18.12 -18.10
C PHE A 275 4.55 18.97 -18.13
N THR A 276 4.43 20.25 -18.45
CA THR A 276 5.57 21.17 -18.50
C THR A 276 6.14 21.46 -17.11
N ASP A 277 5.29 21.63 -16.08
CA ASP A 277 5.73 21.73 -14.68
C ASP A 277 6.48 20.47 -14.22
N ASP A 278 5.97 19.29 -14.58
CA ASP A 278 6.62 18.03 -14.27
C ASP A 278 8.00 17.91 -14.94
N ILE A 279 8.09 18.21 -16.24
CA ILE A 279 9.36 18.15 -16.99
C ILE A 279 10.39 19.12 -16.39
N ALA A 280 9.96 20.32 -15.99
CA ALA A 280 10.83 21.31 -15.38
C ALA A 280 11.33 20.89 -13.99
N ARG A 281 10.52 20.14 -13.21
CA ARG A 281 10.87 19.72 -11.85
C ARG A 281 11.61 18.40 -11.76
N TYR A 282 11.29 17.46 -12.66
CA TYR A 282 11.75 16.08 -12.59
C TYR A 282 12.65 15.75 -13.77
N THR A 283 13.93 15.61 -13.49
CA THR A 283 14.92 15.16 -14.48
C THR A 283 14.55 13.78 -15.02
N PRO A 284 14.61 13.54 -16.35
CA PRO A 284 14.41 12.21 -16.91
C PRO A 284 15.46 11.21 -16.41
N ILE A 285 15.01 10.00 -16.09
CA ILE A 285 15.85 8.92 -15.55
C ILE A 285 15.92 7.69 -16.46
N LEU A 286 14.94 7.53 -17.34
CA LEU A 286 14.84 6.44 -18.31
C LEU A 286 14.75 7.01 -19.72
N THR A 287 15.21 6.23 -20.70
CA THR A 287 15.00 6.45 -22.13
C THR A 287 14.42 5.18 -22.76
N GLY A 288 13.85 5.32 -23.95
CA GLY A 288 13.36 4.19 -24.75
C GLY A 288 13.81 4.32 -26.21
N ASN A 289 13.28 3.45 -27.05
CA ASN A 289 13.40 3.58 -28.50
C ASN A 289 12.33 4.55 -29.01
N PHE A 290 12.78 5.59 -29.71
CA PHE A 290 11.93 6.56 -30.39
C PHE A 290 12.26 6.47 -31.88
N ASP A 291 11.34 5.85 -32.62
CA ASP A 291 11.49 5.56 -34.04
C ASP A 291 10.78 6.62 -34.90
N ASP A 292 9.78 7.31 -34.34
CA ASP A 292 8.96 8.32 -35.01
C ASP A 292 9.05 9.70 -34.32
N ASP A 293 8.81 10.77 -35.10
CA ASP A 293 8.73 12.14 -34.62
C ASP A 293 7.27 12.61 -34.51
N SER A 294 6.87 13.06 -33.31
CA SER A 294 5.48 13.44 -33.02
C SER A 294 4.98 14.63 -33.84
N LEU A 295 5.85 15.57 -34.21
CA LEU A 295 5.46 16.71 -35.04
C LEU A 295 5.31 16.30 -36.50
N GLU A 296 6.12 15.38 -36.99
CA GLU A 296 5.95 14.81 -38.34
C GLU A 296 4.67 13.98 -38.46
N ASN A 297 4.36 13.17 -37.46
CA ASN A 297 3.11 12.40 -37.42
C ASN A 297 1.90 13.33 -37.49
N LEU A 298 1.91 14.40 -36.70
CA LEU A 298 0.83 15.39 -36.71
C LEU A 298 0.69 16.10 -38.07
N LYS A 299 1.81 16.43 -38.74
CA LYS A 299 1.79 16.98 -40.12
C LYS A 299 1.19 16.01 -41.14
N LYS A 300 1.33 14.70 -40.92
CA LYS A 300 0.74 13.64 -41.76
C LYS A 300 -0.72 13.33 -41.39
N GLY A 301 -1.31 14.03 -40.42
CA GLY A 301 -2.67 13.79 -39.94
C GLY A 301 -2.82 12.56 -39.06
N VAL A 302 -1.71 12.02 -38.52
CA VAL A 302 -1.69 10.86 -37.64
C VAL A 302 -1.52 11.34 -36.19
N ALA A 303 -2.38 10.87 -35.28
CA ALA A 303 -2.24 11.18 -33.86
C ALA A 303 -0.92 10.58 -33.32
N PRO A 304 0.00 11.39 -32.77
CA PRO A 304 1.29 10.90 -32.30
C PRO A 304 1.17 10.19 -30.95
N GLU A 305 1.86 9.07 -30.75
CA GLU A 305 1.82 8.34 -29.48
C GLU A 305 2.41 9.11 -28.28
N LEU A 306 3.20 10.17 -28.49
CA LEU A 306 3.86 10.93 -27.43
C LEU A 306 4.73 10.04 -26.49
N ARG A 307 5.48 9.09 -27.05
CA ARG A 307 6.21 8.04 -26.30
C ARG A 307 7.17 8.60 -25.25
N ALA A 308 7.89 9.68 -25.54
CA ALA A 308 8.86 10.26 -24.60
C ALA A 308 8.14 10.94 -23.43
N LEU A 309 7.05 11.67 -23.71
CA LEU A 309 6.19 12.27 -22.70
C LEU A 309 5.51 11.20 -21.82
N GLN A 310 4.94 10.17 -22.43
CA GLN A 310 4.34 9.06 -21.69
C GLN A 310 5.37 8.33 -20.81
N LEU A 311 6.60 8.12 -21.30
CA LEU A 311 7.68 7.54 -20.50
C LEU A 311 8.06 8.46 -19.33
N HIS A 312 8.13 9.79 -19.53
CA HIS A 312 8.39 10.74 -18.43
C HIS A 312 7.31 10.64 -17.36
N ASN A 313 6.04 10.77 -17.77
CA ASN A 313 4.87 10.72 -16.90
C ASN A 313 4.74 9.37 -16.18
N GLY A 314 5.13 8.28 -16.82
CA GLY A 314 5.17 6.92 -16.25
C GLY A 314 6.18 6.77 -15.10
N THR A 315 7.21 7.62 -15.03
CA THR A 315 8.17 7.67 -13.91
C THR A 315 7.75 8.65 -12.80
N LEU A 316 6.55 9.20 -12.88
CA LEU A 316 5.93 10.06 -11.89
C LEU A 316 4.66 9.38 -11.35
N TYR A 317 4.65 9.13 -10.05
CA TYR A 317 3.62 8.34 -9.39
C TYR A 317 2.64 9.28 -8.67
N LYS A 318 1.85 10.01 -9.46
CA LYS A 318 0.82 10.93 -8.94
C LYS A 318 -0.45 10.18 -8.56
N TRP A 319 -1.03 10.48 -7.40
CA TRP A 319 -2.28 9.83 -6.94
C TRP A 319 -3.47 10.04 -7.88
N ASN A 320 -3.53 11.22 -8.53
CA ASN A 320 -4.35 11.46 -9.70
C ASN A 320 -3.41 11.80 -10.86
N ARG A 321 -3.31 10.91 -11.85
CA ARG A 321 -2.44 11.08 -13.00
C ARG A 321 -3.26 11.44 -14.22
N LEU A 322 -2.87 12.50 -14.93
CA LEU A 322 -3.43 12.79 -16.25
C LEU A 322 -2.66 11.98 -17.28
N CYS A 323 -3.38 11.21 -18.09
CA CYS A 323 -2.83 10.31 -19.09
C CYS A 323 -3.33 10.69 -20.47
N TYR A 324 -2.42 10.75 -21.43
CA TYR A 324 -2.72 10.80 -22.85
C TYR A 324 -2.95 9.37 -23.38
N GLY A 325 -3.79 9.24 -24.38
CA GLY A 325 -3.97 8.00 -25.13
C GLY A 325 -4.53 8.27 -26.52
N ILE A 326 -4.54 7.24 -27.34
CA ILE A 326 -5.15 7.25 -28.68
C ILE A 326 -6.25 6.20 -28.67
N GLY A 327 -7.45 6.56 -29.09
CA GLY A 327 -8.57 5.62 -29.24
C GLY A 327 -8.48 4.83 -30.54
N ASP A 328 -9.32 3.80 -30.69
CA ASP A 328 -9.35 2.92 -31.88
C ASP A 328 -9.67 3.69 -33.17
N ASN A 329 -10.31 4.85 -33.06
CA ASN A 329 -10.59 5.78 -34.15
C ASN A 329 -9.38 6.67 -34.53
N ASN A 330 -8.19 6.36 -34.02
CA ASN A 330 -6.95 7.14 -34.18
C ASN A 330 -7.07 8.59 -33.68
N LYS A 331 -7.99 8.87 -32.74
CA LYS A 331 -8.12 10.20 -32.12
C LYS A 331 -7.45 10.23 -30.75
N PRO A 332 -6.76 11.34 -30.42
CA PRO A 332 -6.21 11.53 -29.09
C PRO A 332 -7.33 11.71 -28.06
N HIS A 333 -7.12 11.19 -26.85
CA HIS A 333 -7.98 11.42 -25.70
C HIS A 333 -7.13 11.67 -24.45
N ILE A 334 -7.76 12.26 -23.43
CA ILE A 334 -7.17 12.41 -22.10
C ILE A 334 -8.03 11.71 -21.06
N ARG A 335 -7.38 11.15 -20.06
CA ARG A 335 -8.06 10.48 -18.94
C ARG A 335 -7.37 10.79 -17.63
N ILE A 336 -8.15 10.82 -16.56
CA ILE A 336 -7.63 10.85 -15.19
C ILE A 336 -7.59 9.42 -14.70
N GLU A 337 -6.41 9.00 -14.28
CA GLU A 337 -6.18 7.75 -13.59
C GLU A 337 -6.12 8.03 -12.09
N ASN A 338 -7.10 7.49 -11.36
CA ASN A 338 -7.15 7.52 -9.91
C ASN A 338 -6.42 6.29 -9.35
N ARG A 339 -5.30 6.52 -8.68
CA ARG A 339 -4.39 5.48 -8.17
C ARG A 339 -4.48 5.27 -6.65
N TYR A 340 -5.24 6.10 -5.94
CA TYR A 340 -5.28 6.05 -4.47
C TYR A 340 -6.30 5.03 -3.93
N ILE A 341 -7.21 4.51 -4.76
CA ILE A 341 -8.17 3.47 -4.35
C ILE A 341 -7.42 2.15 -4.09
N PRO A 342 -7.52 1.55 -2.90
CA PRO A 342 -6.86 0.28 -2.61
C PRO A 342 -7.58 -0.89 -3.28
N SER A 343 -6.82 -1.95 -3.56
CA SER A 343 -7.39 -3.26 -3.91
C SER A 343 -8.22 -3.81 -2.74
N GLY A 344 -9.34 -4.45 -3.08
CA GLY A 344 -10.30 -5.03 -2.17
C GLY A 344 -11.13 -3.98 -1.39
N PRO A 345 -11.80 -4.39 -0.30
CA PRO A 345 -11.78 -5.74 0.29
C PRO A 345 -12.65 -6.77 -0.43
N SER A 346 -13.53 -6.37 -1.35
CA SER A 346 -14.31 -7.27 -2.21
C SER A 346 -14.56 -6.63 -3.58
N ILE A 347 -14.86 -7.45 -4.58
CA ILE A 347 -15.22 -6.99 -5.94
C ILE A 347 -16.36 -5.95 -5.88
N LYS A 348 -17.39 -6.22 -5.08
CA LYS A 348 -18.52 -5.29 -4.91
C LYS A 348 -18.11 -3.96 -4.29
N ASP A 349 -17.16 -3.95 -3.37
CA ASP A 349 -16.63 -2.72 -2.80
C ASP A 349 -15.79 -1.94 -3.81
N GLU A 350 -14.98 -2.62 -4.64
CA GLU A 350 -14.18 -2.01 -5.70
C GLU A 350 -15.07 -1.30 -6.73
N ILE A 351 -16.10 -1.98 -7.23
CA ILE A 351 -17.05 -1.38 -8.19
C ILE A 351 -17.85 -0.25 -7.54
N ALA A 352 -18.26 -0.39 -6.28
CA ALA A 352 -18.91 0.69 -5.55
C ALA A 352 -17.98 1.90 -5.32
N ASN A 353 -16.68 1.68 -5.07
CA ASN A 353 -15.70 2.75 -4.95
C ASN A 353 -15.49 3.48 -6.28
N ALA A 354 -15.35 2.74 -7.39
CA ALA A 354 -15.23 3.30 -8.73
C ALA A 354 -16.47 4.10 -9.11
N MET A 355 -17.67 3.55 -8.94
CA MET A 355 -18.92 4.26 -9.24
C MET A 355 -19.05 5.52 -8.38
N PHE A 356 -18.73 5.46 -7.08
CA PHE A 356 -18.81 6.63 -6.23
C PHE A 356 -17.85 7.72 -6.69
N TRP A 357 -16.59 7.39 -6.98
CA TRP A 357 -15.62 8.36 -7.48
C TRP A 357 -16.04 8.94 -8.84
N VAL A 358 -16.41 8.10 -9.81
CA VAL A 358 -16.87 8.54 -11.13
C VAL A 358 -18.11 9.42 -11.00
N GLY A 359 -19.08 9.04 -10.17
CA GLY A 359 -20.26 9.85 -9.92
C GLY A 359 -19.89 11.23 -9.37
N VAL A 360 -19.02 11.29 -8.35
CA VAL A 360 -18.58 12.58 -7.78
C VAL A 360 -17.85 13.43 -8.82
N MET A 361 -17.06 12.79 -9.69
CA MET A 361 -16.39 13.44 -10.80
C MET A 361 -17.38 14.02 -11.81
N GLN A 362 -18.39 13.24 -12.22
CA GLN A 362 -19.38 13.64 -13.21
C GLN A 362 -20.32 14.73 -12.67
N GLY A 363 -20.75 14.60 -11.41
CA GLY A 363 -21.67 15.54 -10.77
C GLY A 363 -21.03 16.83 -10.27
N MET A 364 -19.75 17.11 -10.60
CA MET A 364 -19.02 18.31 -10.15
C MET A 364 -19.89 19.58 -10.27
N PRO A 365 -20.32 20.18 -9.14
CA PRO A 365 -21.17 21.36 -9.18
C PRO A 365 -20.50 22.55 -9.87
N SER A 366 -21.23 23.31 -10.70
CA SER A 366 -20.72 24.49 -11.40
C SER A 366 -20.09 25.53 -10.48
N ARG A 367 -20.54 25.62 -9.22
CA ARG A 367 -19.95 26.51 -8.20
C ARG A 367 -18.52 26.18 -7.81
N TYR A 368 -18.00 25.00 -8.15
CA TYR A 368 -16.62 24.59 -7.90
C TYR A 368 -15.69 24.73 -9.11
N LYS A 369 -16.19 25.21 -10.26
CA LYS A 369 -15.32 25.59 -11.39
C LYS A 369 -14.30 26.64 -10.93
N ASN A 370 -13.11 26.60 -11.51
CA ASN A 370 -11.98 27.43 -11.09
C ASN A 370 -11.63 27.29 -9.60
N ILE A 371 -11.62 26.05 -9.08
CA ILE A 371 -11.51 25.74 -7.65
C ILE A 371 -10.30 26.39 -6.96
N TRP A 372 -9.24 26.74 -7.70
CA TRP A 372 -8.08 27.47 -7.19
C TRP A 372 -8.38 28.86 -6.65
N LYS A 373 -9.55 29.42 -6.96
CA LYS A 373 -10.07 30.67 -6.36
C LYS A 373 -10.83 30.43 -5.05
N LEU A 374 -11.22 29.19 -4.76
CA LEU A 374 -12.13 28.82 -3.67
C LEU A 374 -11.42 28.16 -2.50
N ILE A 375 -10.36 27.39 -2.76
CA ILE A 375 -9.63 26.65 -1.72
C ILE A 375 -8.13 26.61 -2.03
N GLN A 376 -7.29 26.68 -1.00
CA GLN A 376 -5.85 26.56 -1.17
C GLN A 376 -5.47 25.11 -1.50
N PHE A 377 -4.49 24.93 -2.39
CA PHE A 377 -4.01 23.58 -2.74
C PHE A 377 -3.50 22.80 -1.52
N LYS A 378 -2.92 23.53 -0.54
CA LYS A 378 -2.44 22.95 0.71
C LYS A 378 -3.57 22.35 1.56
N ASP A 379 -4.79 22.89 1.50
CA ASP A 379 -5.93 22.35 2.23
C ASP A 379 -6.39 21.02 1.62
N ALA A 380 -6.49 20.93 0.28
CA ALA A 380 -6.79 19.69 -0.41
C ALA A 380 -5.74 18.61 -0.13
N ARG A 381 -4.44 18.98 -0.16
CA ARG A 381 -3.34 18.08 0.21
C ARG A 381 -3.42 17.66 1.68
N GLY A 382 -3.72 18.59 2.58
CA GLY A 382 -3.89 18.32 4.01
C GLY A 382 -5.02 17.33 4.26
N ASN A 383 -6.18 17.54 3.63
CA ASN A 383 -7.30 16.61 3.68
C ASN A 383 -6.90 15.22 3.16
N PHE A 384 -6.15 15.12 2.07
CA PHE A 384 -5.68 13.84 1.55
C PHE A 384 -4.80 13.08 2.55
N ILE A 385 -3.80 13.74 3.15
CA ILE A 385 -2.93 13.11 4.15
C ILE A 385 -3.70 12.74 5.42
N ASN A 386 -4.62 13.60 5.88
CA ASN A 386 -5.46 13.30 7.04
C ASN A 386 -6.35 12.08 6.76
N ALA A 387 -6.97 12.00 5.58
CA ALA A 387 -7.75 10.84 5.15
C ALA A 387 -6.92 9.56 5.13
N ALA A 388 -5.67 9.61 4.64
CA ALA A 388 -4.80 8.44 4.62
C ALA A 388 -4.52 7.94 6.04
N ARG A 389 -4.32 8.86 7.00
CA ARG A 389 -4.01 8.53 8.40
C ARG A 389 -5.21 7.95 9.13
N THR A 390 -6.35 8.65 9.08
CA THR A 390 -7.51 8.38 9.96
C THR A 390 -8.72 7.77 9.26
N GLY A 391 -8.68 7.60 7.93
CA GLY A 391 -9.73 6.95 7.16
C GLY A 391 -11.09 7.60 7.40
N ILE A 392 -12.13 6.80 7.63
CA ILE A 392 -13.52 7.26 7.74
C ILE A 392 -13.81 8.14 8.97
N ASP A 393 -12.88 8.20 9.93
CA ASP A 393 -13.00 9.07 11.11
C ASP A 393 -12.34 10.45 10.92
N THR A 394 -11.87 10.75 9.70
CA THR A 394 -11.22 12.03 9.40
C THR A 394 -12.16 13.22 9.57
N TYR A 395 -11.60 14.34 10.03
CA TYR A 395 -12.24 15.66 10.01
C TYR A 395 -11.55 16.54 8.96
N PHE A 396 -12.32 17.11 8.05
CA PHE A 396 -11.84 17.85 6.89
C PHE A 396 -12.05 19.35 7.04
N ASN A 397 -11.17 20.13 6.40
CA ASN A 397 -11.45 21.50 6.00
C ASN A 397 -12.07 21.47 4.60
N TRP A 398 -13.38 21.67 4.50
CA TRP A 398 -14.13 21.67 3.25
C TRP A 398 -14.55 23.10 2.90
N PHE A 399 -13.76 23.75 2.04
CA PHE A 399 -13.98 25.15 1.62
C PHE A 399 -14.10 26.15 2.78
N GLY A 400 -13.23 26.00 3.79
CA GLY A 400 -13.20 26.85 4.99
C GLY A 400 -14.02 26.31 6.16
N GLU A 401 -14.86 25.28 5.95
CA GLU A 401 -15.72 24.70 6.98
C GLU A 401 -15.22 23.35 7.48
N GLY A 402 -15.25 23.15 8.79
CA GLY A 402 -14.96 21.87 9.42
C GLY A 402 -16.09 20.85 9.21
N ILE A 403 -15.79 19.68 8.65
CA ILE A 403 -16.79 18.62 8.44
C ILE A 403 -16.19 17.22 8.58
N SER A 404 -16.90 16.31 9.26
CA SER A 404 -16.45 14.91 9.35
C SER A 404 -16.63 14.19 8.02
N ALA A 405 -15.74 13.23 7.73
CA ALA A 405 -15.77 12.42 6.52
C ALA A 405 -17.14 11.78 6.27
N ARG A 406 -17.74 11.19 7.32
CA ARG A 406 -19.09 10.59 7.23
C ARG A 406 -20.17 11.61 6.90
N LYS A 407 -20.14 12.81 7.50
CA LYS A 407 -21.12 13.87 7.21
C LYS A 407 -20.93 14.38 5.78
N LEU A 408 -19.70 14.69 5.37
CA LEU A 408 -19.36 15.13 4.02
C LEU A 408 -19.79 14.12 2.97
N ALA A 409 -19.41 12.85 3.14
CA ALA A 409 -19.76 11.79 2.22
C ALA A 409 -21.28 11.59 2.10
N ARG A 410 -21.99 11.55 3.24
CA ARG A 410 -23.44 11.31 3.25
C ARG A 410 -24.26 12.48 2.70
N THR A 411 -23.92 13.70 3.07
CA THR A 411 -24.78 14.87 2.83
C THR A 411 -24.40 15.68 1.59
N ILE A 412 -23.18 15.52 1.09
CA ILE A 412 -22.67 16.29 -0.06
C ILE A 412 -22.25 15.36 -1.18
N LEU A 413 -21.32 14.42 -0.93
CA LEU A 413 -20.72 13.64 -2.01
C LEU A 413 -21.64 12.56 -2.57
N LEU A 414 -22.43 11.86 -1.76
CA LEU A 414 -23.40 10.87 -2.26
C LEU A 414 -24.48 11.50 -3.16
N PRO A 415 -25.09 12.65 -2.79
CA PRO A 415 -25.98 13.37 -3.68
C PRO A 415 -25.31 13.79 -5.00
N ILE A 416 -24.11 14.39 -4.93
CA ILE A 416 -23.33 14.75 -6.14
C ILE A 416 -23.06 13.51 -6.99
N ALA A 417 -22.70 12.38 -6.36
CA ALA A 417 -22.41 11.15 -7.06
C ALA A 417 -23.61 10.63 -7.84
N ARG A 418 -24.78 10.61 -7.21
CA ARG A 418 -26.03 10.19 -7.83
C ARG A 418 -26.39 11.07 -9.02
N GLU A 419 -26.40 12.38 -8.84
CA GLU A 419 -26.70 13.34 -9.91
C GLU A 419 -25.74 13.18 -11.10
N GLY A 420 -24.44 13.04 -10.82
CA GLY A 420 -23.43 12.82 -11.84
C GLY A 420 -23.65 11.55 -12.66
N LEU A 421 -23.99 10.44 -11.99
CA LEU A 421 -24.27 9.16 -12.67
C LEU A 421 -25.56 9.22 -13.48
N GLU A 422 -26.59 9.92 -13.00
CA GLU A 422 -27.85 10.15 -13.73
C GLU A 422 -27.62 10.99 -15.00
N ILE A 423 -26.80 12.05 -14.91
CA ILE A 423 -26.39 12.86 -16.07
C ILE A 423 -25.63 12.02 -17.10
N SER A 424 -24.75 11.11 -16.65
CA SER A 424 -24.03 10.17 -17.53
C SER A 424 -24.91 9.02 -18.06
N GLY A 425 -26.22 9.01 -17.78
CA GLY A 425 -27.12 7.98 -18.28
C GLY A 425 -26.86 6.58 -17.72
N ILE A 426 -26.28 6.50 -16.51
CA ILE A 426 -26.03 5.22 -15.83
C ILE A 426 -27.36 4.62 -15.37
N ASN A 427 -27.46 3.30 -15.45
CA ASN A 427 -28.66 2.58 -15.10
C ASN A 427 -29.02 2.79 -13.62
N LYS A 428 -30.27 3.18 -13.36
CA LYS A 428 -30.78 3.45 -12.02
C LYS A 428 -30.61 2.29 -11.04
N THR A 429 -30.75 1.03 -11.49
CA THR A 429 -30.56 -0.12 -10.59
C THR A 429 -29.12 -0.26 -10.13
N ASP A 430 -28.16 0.04 -11.01
CA ASP A 430 -26.74 0.03 -10.67
C ASP A 430 -26.43 1.16 -9.68
N ILE A 431 -26.92 2.38 -9.95
CA ILE A 431 -26.77 3.54 -9.05
C ILE A 431 -27.29 3.20 -7.66
N ASP A 432 -28.52 2.70 -7.57
CA ASP A 432 -29.16 2.38 -6.29
C ASP A 432 -28.43 1.27 -5.54
N TYR A 433 -27.96 0.24 -6.25
CA TYR A 433 -27.25 -0.87 -5.64
C TYR A 433 -25.86 -0.47 -5.10
N TYR A 434 -24.99 0.09 -5.94
CA TYR A 434 -23.60 0.35 -5.57
C TYR A 434 -23.46 1.56 -4.64
N LEU A 435 -24.22 2.65 -4.83
CA LEU A 435 -24.20 3.77 -3.88
C LEU A 435 -24.78 3.38 -2.52
N ASN A 436 -25.72 2.42 -2.46
CA ASN A 436 -26.19 1.89 -1.18
C ASN A 436 -25.08 1.12 -0.43
N ILE A 437 -24.15 0.45 -1.12
CA ILE A 437 -22.98 -0.16 -0.45
C ILE A 437 -22.15 0.91 0.26
N ILE A 438 -21.90 2.05 -0.40
CA ILE A 438 -21.19 3.20 0.17
C ILE A 438 -21.97 3.78 1.36
N GLN A 439 -23.28 3.96 1.20
CA GLN A 439 -24.16 4.46 2.26
C GLN A 439 -24.13 3.55 3.50
N LYS A 440 -24.24 2.22 3.32
CA LYS A 440 -24.20 1.25 4.42
C LYS A 440 -22.85 1.24 5.13
N ARG A 441 -21.75 1.46 4.42
CA ARG A 441 -20.41 1.64 5.02
C ARG A 441 -20.36 2.87 5.94
N ILE A 442 -20.89 3.99 5.47
CA ILE A 442 -20.97 5.25 6.23
C ILE A 442 -21.85 5.08 7.48
N GLU A 443 -23.04 4.50 7.33
CA GLU A 443 -24.00 4.25 8.42
C GLU A 443 -23.38 3.37 9.52
N LYS A 444 -22.69 2.28 9.14
CA LYS A 444 -22.07 1.35 10.09
C LYS A 444 -20.69 1.76 10.60
N ASN A 445 -20.18 2.93 10.18
CA ASN A 445 -18.80 3.36 10.42
C ASN A 445 -17.78 2.23 10.18
N THR A 446 -17.77 1.72 8.95
CA THR A 446 -16.91 0.60 8.55
C THR A 446 -16.35 0.78 7.15
N CYS A 447 -15.14 0.27 6.95
CA CYS A 447 -14.42 0.14 5.68
C CYS A 447 -13.40 -1.00 5.84
N GLY A 448 -12.64 -1.29 4.80
CA GLY A 448 -11.62 -2.36 4.82
C GLY A 448 -10.64 -2.20 5.98
N SER A 449 -10.10 -0.98 6.17
CA SER A 449 -9.15 -0.70 7.24
C SER A 449 -9.75 -0.88 8.64
N LYS A 450 -10.99 -0.41 8.86
CA LYS A 450 -11.70 -0.59 10.13
C LYS A 450 -11.94 -2.05 10.45
N TRP A 451 -12.33 -2.84 9.46
CA TRP A 451 -12.54 -4.27 9.66
C TRP A 451 -11.24 -4.98 9.98
N LEU A 452 -10.16 -4.71 9.23
CA LEU A 452 -8.84 -5.30 9.45
C LEU A 452 -8.30 -5.00 10.86
N ILE A 453 -8.38 -3.74 11.31
CA ILE A 453 -7.94 -3.34 12.66
C ILE A 453 -8.75 -4.06 13.74
N ARG A 454 -10.08 -4.00 13.66
CA ARG A 454 -10.96 -4.61 14.68
C ARG A 454 -10.77 -6.13 14.75
N SER A 455 -10.68 -6.78 13.58
CA SER A 455 -10.45 -8.21 13.47
C SER A 455 -9.07 -8.61 13.99
N ASN A 456 -8.00 -7.90 13.62
CA ASN A 456 -6.65 -8.17 14.10
C ASN A 456 -6.55 -8.04 15.62
N ARG A 457 -7.06 -6.93 16.19
CA ARG A 457 -7.10 -6.73 17.65
C ARG A 457 -7.93 -7.79 18.36
N ASN A 458 -9.00 -8.28 17.75
CA ASN A 458 -9.81 -9.36 18.31
C ASN A 458 -9.04 -10.69 18.35
N LEU A 459 -8.39 -11.06 17.23
CA LEU A 459 -7.60 -12.29 17.13
C LEU A 459 -6.39 -12.29 18.07
N ARG A 460 -5.70 -11.15 18.20
CA ARG A 460 -4.53 -10.98 19.09
C ARG A 460 -4.83 -11.15 20.58
N LYS A 461 -6.11 -11.25 20.99
CA LYS A 461 -6.49 -11.60 22.36
C LYS A 461 -6.23 -13.08 22.67
N SER A 462 -6.24 -13.93 21.66
CA SER A 462 -6.14 -15.38 21.81
C SER A 462 -4.93 -16.00 21.13
N VAL A 463 -4.41 -15.38 20.05
CA VAL A 463 -3.29 -15.93 19.26
C VAL A 463 -2.14 -14.95 19.11
N SER A 464 -0.96 -15.45 18.72
CA SER A 464 0.22 -14.63 18.41
C SER A 464 -0.03 -13.68 17.23
N ASN A 465 0.84 -12.67 17.06
CA ASN A 465 0.71 -11.71 15.95
C ASN A 465 0.82 -12.39 14.57
N ASP A 466 1.70 -13.37 14.41
CA ASP A 466 1.86 -14.08 13.14
C ASP A 466 0.63 -14.93 12.80
N GLN A 467 0.11 -15.69 13.78
CA GLN A 467 -1.13 -16.45 13.63
C GLN A 467 -2.32 -15.52 13.36
N ALA A 468 -2.41 -14.37 14.05
CA ALA A 468 -3.47 -13.38 13.82
C ALA A 468 -3.47 -12.89 12.36
N ASN A 469 -2.30 -12.59 11.78
CA ASN A 469 -2.21 -12.18 10.38
C ASN A 469 -2.64 -13.29 9.41
N ILE A 470 -2.26 -14.55 9.66
CA ILE A 470 -2.71 -15.69 8.85
C ILE A 470 -4.23 -15.84 8.90
N LEU A 471 -4.80 -15.86 10.11
CA LEU A 471 -6.24 -15.98 10.31
C LEU A 471 -6.99 -14.79 9.71
N LEU A 472 -6.42 -13.59 9.79
CA LEU A 472 -6.98 -12.41 9.16
C LEU A 472 -7.05 -12.58 7.63
N THR A 473 -5.94 -12.96 7.00
CA THR A 473 -5.85 -13.23 5.56
C THR A 473 -6.81 -14.34 5.12
N TYR A 474 -6.93 -15.43 5.90
CA TYR A 474 -7.91 -16.49 5.67
C TYR A 474 -9.35 -15.97 5.70
N ASN A 475 -9.71 -15.20 6.74
CA ASN A 475 -11.06 -14.66 6.88
C ASN A 475 -11.36 -13.65 5.75
N MET A 476 -10.37 -12.88 5.27
CA MET A 476 -10.51 -12.03 4.09
C MET A 476 -10.82 -12.87 2.85
N TYR A 477 -10.00 -13.90 2.57
CA TYR A 477 -10.20 -14.81 1.45
C TYR A 477 -11.60 -15.42 1.47
N LYS A 478 -12.04 -15.94 2.63
CA LYS A 478 -13.37 -16.54 2.80
C LYS A 478 -14.50 -15.55 2.50
N ASN A 479 -14.40 -14.32 2.99
CA ASN A 479 -15.44 -13.32 2.73
C ASN A 479 -15.43 -12.83 1.27
N GLN A 480 -14.26 -12.75 0.65
CA GLN A 480 -14.11 -12.43 -0.78
C GLN A 480 -14.72 -13.51 -1.68
N ARG A 481 -14.42 -14.79 -1.42
CA ARG A 481 -15.02 -15.93 -2.14
C ARG A 481 -16.54 -16.02 -1.94
N ALA A 482 -17.06 -15.51 -0.82
CA ALA A 482 -18.50 -15.38 -0.60
C ALA A 482 -19.14 -14.18 -1.30
N ASP A 483 -18.36 -13.35 -2.01
CA ASP A 483 -18.80 -12.16 -2.75
C ASP A 483 -19.66 -11.21 -1.90
N LYS A 484 -19.26 -10.99 -0.65
CA LYS A 484 -19.96 -10.08 0.28
C LYS A 484 -19.25 -8.73 0.34
N PRO A 485 -19.99 -7.61 0.36
CA PRO A 485 -19.39 -6.30 0.64
C PRO A 485 -19.00 -6.17 2.11
N ILE A 486 -18.00 -5.35 2.40
CA ILE A 486 -17.35 -5.24 3.73
C ILE A 486 -18.31 -4.91 4.88
N TYR A 487 -19.39 -4.16 4.61
CA TYR A 487 -20.37 -3.80 5.63
C TYR A 487 -21.19 -5.01 6.15
N GLN A 488 -21.08 -6.17 5.48
CA GLN A 488 -21.69 -7.44 5.87
C GLN A 488 -20.69 -8.42 6.51
N TRP A 489 -19.39 -8.11 6.49
CA TRP A 489 -18.38 -8.99 7.06
C TRP A 489 -18.48 -9.00 8.58
N LYS A 490 -18.47 -10.21 9.17
CA LYS A 490 -18.35 -10.37 10.63
C LYS A 490 -16.89 -10.24 11.03
N LEU A 491 -16.61 -9.92 12.29
CA LEU A 491 -15.23 -9.93 12.79
C LEU A 491 -14.58 -11.29 12.57
N ALA A 492 -13.28 -11.27 12.24
CA ALA A 492 -12.52 -12.49 12.02
C ALA A 492 -12.54 -13.38 13.27
N LYS A 493 -12.67 -14.68 13.03
CA LYS A 493 -12.68 -15.73 14.06
C LYS A 493 -11.43 -16.58 13.96
N THR A 494 -11.06 -17.18 15.08
CA THR A 494 -10.04 -18.22 15.12
C THR A 494 -10.54 -19.49 14.41
N ASP A 495 -9.60 -20.22 13.82
CA ASP A 495 -9.83 -21.53 13.21
C ASP A 495 -8.63 -22.40 13.55
N SER A 496 -8.82 -23.39 14.42
CA SER A 496 -7.74 -24.25 14.92
C SER A 496 -7.13 -25.12 13.82
N THR A 497 -7.85 -25.37 12.72
CA THR A 497 -7.34 -26.21 11.62
C THR A 497 -6.20 -25.54 10.84
N LEU A 498 -6.11 -24.21 10.88
CA LEU A 498 -5.06 -23.41 10.22
C LEU A 498 -3.85 -23.16 11.11
N ILE A 499 -3.93 -23.53 12.39
CA ILE A 499 -2.89 -23.30 13.39
C ILE A 499 -2.14 -24.62 13.59
N SER A 500 -1.12 -24.89 12.78
CA SER A 500 -0.28 -26.08 12.92
C SER A 500 0.99 -25.78 13.71
N THR A 501 1.08 -26.27 14.94
CA THR A 501 2.18 -26.01 15.87
C THR A 501 3.40 -26.91 15.66
N LYS A 502 3.26 -28.05 14.96
CA LYS A 502 4.24 -29.15 14.91
C LYS A 502 5.58 -28.86 14.20
N LYS A 503 5.71 -27.75 13.47
CA LYS A 503 6.96 -27.34 12.77
C LYS A 503 7.18 -25.83 12.78
N ASP A 504 6.62 -25.16 13.77
CA ASP A 504 6.68 -23.71 13.82
C ASP A 504 8.03 -23.20 14.30
N LYS A 505 8.47 -22.09 13.72
CA LYS A 505 9.71 -21.39 14.05
C LYS A 505 9.45 -20.33 15.11
N LEU A 506 10.43 -20.05 15.96
CA LEU A 506 10.27 -19.15 17.09
C LEU A 506 9.78 -17.75 16.70
N TYR A 507 10.16 -17.20 15.54
CA TYR A 507 9.69 -15.88 15.10
C TYR A 507 8.15 -15.76 15.03
N LYS A 508 7.44 -16.88 14.93
CA LYS A 508 5.97 -16.91 14.85
C LYS A 508 5.31 -16.71 16.22
N VAL A 509 5.96 -17.17 17.28
CA VAL A 509 5.37 -17.29 18.62
C VAL A 509 6.11 -16.48 19.69
N MET A 510 7.30 -15.96 19.38
CA MET A 510 8.08 -15.17 20.33
C MET A 510 7.38 -13.87 20.72
N THR A 511 7.65 -13.42 21.94
CA THR A 511 7.28 -12.09 22.40
C THR A 511 8.31 -11.09 21.90
N THR A 512 7.87 -10.05 21.19
CA THR A 512 8.73 -8.98 20.65
C THR A 512 8.57 -7.64 21.36
N GLU A 513 7.55 -7.50 22.22
CA GLU A 513 7.44 -6.39 23.17
C GLU A 513 8.26 -6.76 24.41
N LEU A 514 9.53 -6.35 24.41
CA LEU A 514 10.49 -6.74 25.41
C LEU A 514 10.56 -5.71 26.54
N PHE A 515 10.53 -6.21 27.77
CA PHE A 515 11.04 -5.49 28.92
C PHE A 515 12.51 -5.87 29.08
N VAL A 516 13.38 -4.88 29.25
CA VAL A 516 14.81 -5.06 29.50
C VAL A 516 15.25 -4.07 30.57
N VAL A 517 16.36 -4.38 31.24
CA VAL A 517 17.05 -3.46 32.15
C VAL A 517 18.49 -3.27 31.69
N ASN A 518 19.06 -2.11 31.98
CA ASN A 518 20.48 -1.90 31.83
C ASN A 518 21.25 -2.71 32.87
N GLU A 519 22.46 -3.17 32.53
CA GLU A 519 23.34 -3.90 33.44
C GLU A 519 23.73 -3.12 34.70
N ASN A 520 23.58 -1.79 34.70
CA ASN A 520 23.83 -0.92 35.83
C ASN A 520 22.54 -0.40 36.50
N ASP A 521 21.36 -0.90 36.12
CA ASP A 521 20.11 -0.59 36.82
C ASP A 521 20.06 -1.31 38.17
N LEU A 522 19.44 -0.67 39.17
CA LEU A 522 19.28 -1.24 40.52
C LEU A 522 18.41 -2.51 40.49
N VAL A 523 18.75 -3.47 41.33
CA VAL A 523 17.96 -4.70 41.52
C VAL A 523 16.52 -4.40 41.95
N GLU A 524 16.28 -3.33 42.71
CA GLU A 524 14.93 -2.87 43.06
C GLU A 524 14.09 -2.57 41.81
N LEU A 525 14.67 -1.99 40.76
CA LEU A 525 13.95 -1.74 39.51
C LEU A 525 13.61 -3.06 38.81
N VAL A 526 14.54 -4.03 38.82
CA VAL A 526 14.32 -5.37 38.26
C VAL A 526 13.12 -6.05 38.92
N ASP A 527 13.11 -6.11 40.25
CA ASP A 527 12.03 -6.71 41.05
C ASP A 527 10.68 -6.05 40.78
N ASN A 528 10.67 -4.71 40.78
CA ASN A 528 9.47 -3.93 40.48
C ASN A 528 8.94 -4.18 39.07
N ILE A 529 9.80 -4.19 38.04
CA ILE A 529 9.37 -4.49 36.66
C ILE A 529 8.76 -5.89 36.57
N MET A 530 9.41 -6.89 37.18
CA MET A 530 8.93 -8.28 37.17
C MET A 530 7.55 -8.40 37.84
N LYS A 531 7.34 -7.75 38.99
CA LYS A 531 6.05 -7.67 39.68
C LYS A 531 5.00 -6.91 38.88
N TRP A 532 5.30 -5.70 38.40
CA TRP A 532 4.35 -4.84 37.67
C TRP A 532 3.89 -5.46 36.35
N LYS A 533 4.77 -6.18 35.67
CA LYS A 533 4.48 -6.81 34.37
C LYS A 533 4.09 -8.28 34.51
N ASN A 534 4.15 -8.84 35.71
CA ASN A 534 3.88 -10.25 35.99
C ASN A 534 4.70 -11.18 35.08
N ILE A 535 6.03 -10.95 35.05
CA ILE A 535 6.99 -11.71 34.24
C ILE A 535 8.07 -12.33 35.14
N HIS A 536 8.62 -13.45 34.69
CA HIS A 536 9.56 -14.27 35.50
C HIS A 536 11.00 -14.25 34.96
N HIS A 537 11.23 -13.54 33.85
CA HIS A 537 12.53 -13.45 33.20
C HIS A 537 12.69 -12.04 32.62
N LEU A 538 13.85 -11.44 32.84
CA LEU A 538 14.17 -10.09 32.37
C LEU A 538 15.57 -10.08 31.73
N PRO A 539 15.67 -9.91 30.41
CA PRO A 539 16.96 -9.72 29.75
C PRO A 539 17.66 -8.45 30.25
N VAL A 540 18.98 -8.56 30.45
CA VAL A 540 19.86 -7.47 30.85
C VAL A 540 20.67 -7.04 29.65
N VAL A 541 20.72 -5.75 29.38
CA VAL A 541 21.44 -5.15 28.24
C VAL A 541 22.49 -4.15 28.69
N ASN A 542 23.53 -3.96 27.89
CA ASN A 542 24.49 -2.86 28.12
C ASN A 542 23.98 -1.53 27.52
N SER A 543 24.79 -0.48 27.63
CA SER A 543 24.51 0.86 27.07
C SER A 543 24.36 0.90 25.54
N SER A 544 24.82 -0.14 24.83
CA SER A 544 24.63 -0.32 23.39
C SER A 544 23.42 -1.20 23.04
N ASN A 545 22.55 -1.48 24.03
CA ASN A 545 21.37 -2.34 23.92
C ASN A 545 21.67 -3.80 23.54
N LYS A 546 22.93 -4.26 23.76
CA LYS A 546 23.33 -5.65 23.55
C LYS A 546 23.07 -6.46 24.80
N ILE A 547 22.52 -7.66 24.64
CA ILE A 547 22.27 -8.56 25.77
C ILE A 547 23.58 -8.96 26.45
N THR A 548 23.66 -8.79 27.76
CA THR A 548 24.82 -9.15 28.59
C THR A 548 24.49 -10.14 29.70
N GLY A 549 23.19 -10.32 30.00
CA GLY A 549 22.74 -11.31 30.96
C GLY A 549 21.24 -11.52 30.94
N ILE A 550 20.77 -12.38 31.85
CA ILE A 550 19.35 -12.54 32.13
C ILE A 550 19.14 -12.70 33.63
N ILE A 551 18.12 -12.04 34.16
CA ILE A 551 17.67 -12.22 35.54
C ILE A 551 16.39 -13.04 35.48
N THR A 552 16.32 -14.08 36.31
CA THR A 552 15.14 -14.93 36.48
C THR A 552 14.53 -14.70 37.85
N GLN A 553 13.27 -15.12 38.03
CA GLN A 553 12.63 -15.08 39.35
C GLN A 553 13.48 -15.82 40.38
N THR A 554 14.06 -16.97 40.02
CA THR A 554 14.94 -17.75 40.91
C THR A 554 16.20 -17.00 41.33
N THR A 555 16.86 -16.26 40.42
CA THR A 555 18.02 -15.44 40.82
C THR A 555 17.62 -14.30 41.73
N LEU A 556 16.42 -13.73 41.53
CA LEU A 556 15.90 -12.65 42.36
C LEU A 556 15.45 -13.14 43.75
N ASP A 557 14.86 -14.33 43.84
CA ASP A 557 14.45 -14.95 45.11
C ASP A 557 15.65 -15.39 45.97
N SER A 558 16.83 -15.55 45.34
CA SER A 558 18.05 -15.98 46.04
C SER A 558 18.77 -14.85 46.80
N ILE A 559 18.26 -13.62 46.70
CA ILE A 559 18.84 -12.43 47.33
C ILE A 559 17.79 -11.72 48.20
N ASP A 560 18.26 -11.06 49.25
CA ASP A 560 17.44 -10.15 50.04
C ASP A 560 17.33 -8.81 49.29
N VAL A 561 16.19 -8.57 48.64
CA VAL A 561 15.97 -7.37 47.82
C VAL A 561 16.00 -6.09 48.66
N GLU A 562 15.57 -6.13 49.92
CA GLU A 562 15.61 -4.96 50.81
C GLU A 562 17.05 -4.64 51.19
N LYS A 563 17.86 -5.65 51.50
CA LYS A 563 19.30 -5.43 51.72
C LYS A 563 20.03 -5.01 50.44
N ALA A 564 19.68 -5.58 49.30
CA ALA A 564 20.26 -5.23 48.00
C ALA A 564 19.97 -3.77 47.60
N LYS A 565 18.84 -3.22 48.07
CA LYS A 565 18.49 -1.81 47.92
C LYS A 565 19.41 -0.91 48.75
N ASP A 566 19.66 -1.25 50.00
CA ASP A 566 20.58 -0.50 50.88
C ASP A 566 22.02 -0.51 50.32
N ASP A 567 22.44 -1.65 49.78
CA ASP A 567 23.78 -1.86 49.20
C ASP A 567 23.92 -1.35 47.74
N LEU A 568 22.86 -0.77 47.16
CA LEU A 568 22.78 -0.29 45.77
C LEU A 568 23.25 -1.34 44.73
N ILE A 569 22.91 -2.61 44.95
CA ILE A 569 23.28 -3.71 44.05
C ILE A 569 22.59 -3.51 42.69
N VAL A 570 23.32 -3.78 41.61
CA VAL A 570 22.84 -3.60 40.24
C VAL A 570 22.64 -4.93 39.51
N ALA A 571 21.92 -4.89 38.39
CA ALA A 571 21.55 -6.05 37.60
C ALA A 571 22.74 -6.96 37.24
N LYS A 572 23.90 -6.40 36.86
CA LYS A 572 25.09 -7.18 36.48
C LYS A 572 25.69 -8.04 37.60
N ASP A 573 25.38 -7.71 38.85
CA ASP A 573 25.91 -8.41 40.03
C ASP A 573 25.16 -9.73 40.28
N ILE A 574 23.90 -9.79 39.87
CA ILE A 574 23.00 -10.94 40.12
C ILE A 574 22.61 -11.71 38.85
N MET A 575 22.82 -11.12 37.67
CA MET A 575 22.41 -11.72 36.40
C MET A 575 23.18 -13.01 36.06
N VAL A 576 22.50 -13.92 35.37
CA VAL A 576 23.16 -15.03 34.68
C VAL A 576 23.88 -14.50 33.45
N LYS A 577 25.21 -14.50 33.47
CA LYS A 577 26.06 -13.96 32.39
C LYS A 577 26.14 -14.87 31.16
N LYS A 578 26.06 -16.18 31.35
CA LYS A 578 26.07 -17.14 30.24
C LYS A 578 24.66 -17.26 29.65
N VAL A 579 24.31 -16.34 28.77
CA VAL A 579 23.01 -16.32 28.10
C VAL A 579 22.99 -17.34 26.98
N ILE A 580 22.10 -18.33 27.09
CA ILE A 580 21.80 -19.25 25.99
C ILE A 580 20.74 -18.59 25.13
N SER A 581 21.12 -18.20 23.91
CA SER A 581 20.23 -17.59 22.93
C SER A 581 20.08 -18.43 21.68
N VAL A 582 19.01 -18.19 20.93
CA VAL A 582 18.69 -18.91 19.69
C VAL A 582 18.33 -17.93 18.56
N SER A 583 18.29 -18.45 17.34
CA SER A 583 17.87 -17.68 16.16
C SER A 583 16.33 -17.61 16.09
N PRO A 584 15.75 -16.54 15.52
CA PRO A 584 14.31 -16.49 15.21
C PRO A 584 13.85 -17.66 14.33
N GLU A 585 14.74 -18.24 13.54
CA GLU A 585 14.45 -19.33 12.62
C GLU A 585 14.54 -20.73 13.28
N THR A 586 14.96 -20.81 14.55
CA THR A 586 14.97 -22.06 15.35
C THR A 586 13.56 -22.64 15.47
N ILE A 587 13.43 -23.96 15.35
CA ILE A 587 12.15 -24.68 15.47
C ILE A 587 11.74 -24.73 16.95
N ILE A 588 10.44 -24.61 17.24
CA ILE A 588 9.91 -24.64 18.61
C ILE A 588 10.31 -25.91 19.36
N GLU A 589 10.30 -27.08 18.71
CA GLU A 589 10.71 -28.33 19.33
C GLU A 589 12.20 -28.33 19.70
N ASP A 590 13.07 -27.80 18.84
CA ASP A 590 14.49 -27.64 19.15
C ASP A 590 14.68 -26.65 20.30
N ALA A 591 13.93 -25.56 20.32
CA ALA A 591 13.93 -24.59 21.40
C ALA A 591 13.50 -25.24 22.73
N LYS A 592 12.45 -26.06 22.71
CA LYS A 592 11.99 -26.86 23.87
C LYS A 592 13.08 -27.80 24.35
N ASN A 593 13.73 -28.52 23.44
CA ASN A 593 14.84 -29.43 23.76
C ASN A 593 16.03 -28.68 24.36
N ILE A 594 16.39 -27.51 23.82
CA ILE A 594 17.44 -26.63 24.38
C ILE A 594 17.06 -26.18 25.79
N MET A 595 15.80 -25.76 26.01
CA MET A 595 15.31 -25.34 27.31
C MET A 595 15.37 -26.47 28.35
N LEU A 596 14.95 -27.68 27.97
CA LEU A 596 15.00 -28.87 28.82
C LEU A 596 16.44 -29.29 29.13
N ALA A 597 17.29 -29.40 28.11
CA ALA A 597 18.68 -29.84 28.26
C ALA A 597 19.52 -28.91 29.14
N ASN A 598 19.20 -27.61 29.15
CA ASN A 598 19.91 -26.60 29.96
C ASN A 598 19.14 -26.21 31.24
N ASN A 599 17.97 -26.83 31.50
CA ASN A 599 17.09 -26.51 32.63
C ASN A 599 16.76 -25.01 32.75
N ILE A 600 16.43 -24.35 31.63
CA ILE A 600 16.11 -22.92 31.58
C ILE A 600 14.63 -22.66 31.24
N GLY A 601 14.09 -21.56 31.79
CA GLY A 601 12.68 -21.17 31.64
C GLY A 601 12.38 -20.24 30.47
N CYS A 602 13.42 -19.72 29.81
CA CYS A 602 13.30 -18.82 28.67
C CYS A 602 14.52 -18.88 27.74
N LEU A 603 14.34 -18.42 26.51
CA LEU A 603 15.37 -18.24 25.49
C LEU A 603 15.26 -16.83 24.91
N PRO A 604 16.28 -15.98 25.11
CA PRO A 604 16.47 -14.77 24.31
C PRO A 604 16.69 -15.13 22.84
N ILE A 605 16.08 -14.37 21.95
CA ILE A 605 16.16 -14.57 20.50
C ILE A 605 16.96 -13.43 19.89
N LEU A 606 18.07 -13.80 19.22
CA LEU A 606 18.98 -12.86 18.60
C LEU A 606 18.94 -12.97 17.08
N GLU A 607 18.95 -11.82 16.40
CA GLU A 607 19.16 -11.73 14.95
C GLU A 607 20.27 -10.71 14.68
N ALA A 608 21.30 -11.11 13.93
CA ALA A 608 22.51 -10.30 13.73
C ALA A 608 23.13 -9.76 15.05
N GLY A 609 22.99 -10.51 16.14
CA GLY A 609 23.48 -10.13 17.46
C GLY A 609 22.67 -9.03 18.17
N GLU A 610 21.48 -8.69 17.66
CA GLU A 610 20.52 -7.81 18.34
C GLU A 610 19.44 -8.64 19.03
N LEU A 611 19.01 -8.21 20.22
CA LEU A 611 17.89 -8.84 20.93
C LEU A 611 16.57 -8.42 20.30
N ILE A 612 15.91 -9.37 19.63
CA ILE A 612 14.68 -9.11 18.87
C ILE A 612 13.43 -9.76 19.48
N GLY A 613 13.61 -10.71 20.40
CA GLY A 613 12.50 -11.40 21.04
C GLY A 613 12.91 -12.24 22.24
N ILE A 614 11.91 -12.77 22.94
CA ILE A 614 12.06 -13.76 24.01
C ILE A 614 11.01 -14.86 23.83
N PHE A 615 11.40 -16.09 24.09
CA PHE A 615 10.51 -17.25 24.14
C PHE A 615 10.55 -17.87 25.53
N THR A 616 9.38 -18.10 26.14
CA THR A 616 9.27 -18.54 27.54
C THR A 616 8.43 -19.82 27.68
N LYS A 617 8.50 -20.47 28.85
CA LYS A 617 7.59 -21.58 29.20
C LYS A 617 6.11 -21.19 29.05
N ASN A 618 5.73 -19.95 29.32
CA ASN A 618 4.35 -19.48 29.16
C ASN A 618 3.93 -19.45 27.68
N ASP A 619 4.85 -19.10 26.78
CA ASP A 619 4.60 -19.15 25.34
C ASP A 619 4.43 -20.61 24.89
N LEU A 620 5.28 -21.52 25.39
CA LEU A 620 5.14 -22.96 25.16
C LEU A 620 3.77 -23.50 25.63
N LEU A 621 3.34 -23.14 26.84
CA LEU A 621 2.05 -23.57 27.40
C LEU A 621 0.84 -23.03 26.61
N LYS A 622 0.93 -21.82 26.05
CA LYS A 622 -0.11 -21.29 25.17
C LYS A 622 -0.22 -22.11 23.89
N ILE A 623 0.91 -22.54 23.35
CA ILE A 623 0.99 -23.36 22.13
C ILE A 623 0.49 -24.79 22.39
N GLU A 624 0.76 -25.37 23.56
CA GLU A 624 0.34 -26.75 23.91
C GLU A 624 -1.13 -26.88 24.36
N LYS A 625 -1.79 -25.76 24.72
CA LYS A 625 -3.22 -25.73 25.06
C LYS A 625 -4.15 -25.57 23.84
N GLU A 626 -3.59 -25.30 22.67
CA GLU A 626 -4.27 -25.30 21.36
C GLU A 626 -4.17 -26.68 20.72
#